data_AF-A0ABD5G0M3-F1
#
_entry.id   AF-A0ABD5G0M3-F1
#
_cell.length_a   1.000
_cell.length_b   1.000
_cell.length_c   1.000
_cell.angle_alpha   90.00
_cell.angle_beta   90.00
_cell.angle_gamma   90.00
#
_symmetry.space_group_name_H-M   'P 1'
#
loop_
_entity.id
_entity.type
_entity.pdbx_description
1 polymer ?
#
loop_
_entity_poly.entity_id
_entity_poly.type
_entity_poly.pdbx_seq_one_letter_code
_entity_poly.pdbx_strand_id
1 'polypeptide(L)'
;MIQAIFYKEWIKTRWYLLLATLFMIGITGYSMLRIGRTIAIQGIDHLWVVMVQKDAIFIDLLQFVPLLTGILLAAVQFFPEMQRKCLKLTLHLPYSQKKMVMAMLAFGVLALFACFATSFIIMGVYLPQHFTSELVQRILLSAAPWFLAGFAGYLLVSWICLEPTWKRRVLNLIIAALIFRVYFLAPGAEAYNSFLPCLTLYTLLIASLSWISVIRFKAGKQD
;
A
#
# COMPACT_ATOMS: atom_id res chain seq x y z
N MET A 1 -7.14 6.00 -25.46
CA MET A 1 -6.74 4.65 -24.96
C MET A 1 -6.52 4.59 -23.46
N ILE A 2 -5.76 5.50 -22.82
CA ILE A 2 -5.52 5.46 -21.36
C ILE A 2 -6.83 5.56 -20.56
N GLN A 3 -7.76 6.44 -20.94
CA GLN A 3 -9.08 6.54 -20.31
C GLN A 3 -9.88 5.23 -20.37
N ALA A 4 -9.79 4.49 -21.48
CA ALA A 4 -10.47 3.20 -21.61
C ALA A 4 -9.84 2.13 -20.70
N ILE A 5 -8.52 2.17 -20.52
CA ILE A 5 -7.82 1.30 -19.55
C ILE A 5 -8.30 1.65 -18.13
N PHE A 6 -8.31 2.93 -17.77
CA PHE A 6 -8.77 3.38 -16.44
C PHE A 6 -10.22 2.98 -16.17
N TYR A 7 -11.11 3.12 -17.16
CA TYR A 7 -12.51 2.70 -17.05
C TYR A 7 -12.65 1.18 -16.85
N LYS A 8 -11.87 0.39 -17.59
CA LYS A 8 -11.80 -1.07 -17.44
C LYS A 8 -11.31 -1.46 -16.04
N GLU A 9 -10.24 -0.82 -15.55
CA GLU A 9 -9.72 -1.07 -14.20
C GLU A 9 -10.73 -0.68 -13.12
N TRP A 10 -11.40 0.47 -13.27
CA TRP A 10 -12.43 0.94 -12.34
C TRP A 10 -13.60 -0.03 -12.19
N ILE A 11 -14.15 -0.55 -13.30
CA ILE A 11 -15.27 -1.51 -13.21
C ILE A 11 -14.88 -2.76 -12.41
N LYS A 12 -13.61 -3.20 -12.52
CA LYS A 12 -13.10 -4.36 -11.79
C LYS A 12 -12.92 -4.08 -10.30
N THR A 13 -12.38 -2.92 -9.94
CA THR A 13 -11.95 -2.63 -8.57
C THR A 13 -12.96 -1.83 -7.75
N ARG A 14 -14.00 -1.23 -8.34
CA ARG A 14 -14.93 -0.28 -7.66
C ARG A 14 -15.49 -0.76 -6.32
N TRP A 15 -16.01 -1.99 -6.26
CA TRP A 15 -16.63 -2.52 -5.03
C TRP A 15 -15.60 -2.81 -3.97
N TYR A 16 -14.44 -3.33 -4.39
CA TYR A 16 -13.31 -3.54 -3.50
C TYR A 16 -12.79 -2.20 -2.95
N LEU A 17 -12.63 -1.17 -3.79
CA LEU A 17 -12.18 0.15 -3.35
C LEU A 17 -13.14 0.79 -2.36
N LEU A 18 -14.45 0.68 -2.57
CA LEU A 18 -15.46 1.14 -1.62
C LEU A 18 -15.33 0.43 -0.28
N LEU A 19 -15.28 -0.92 -0.28
CA LEU A 19 -15.13 -1.72 0.93
C LEU A 19 -13.80 -1.43 1.65
N ALA A 20 -12.69 -1.36 0.92
CA ALA A 20 -11.37 -1.07 1.47
C ALA A 20 -11.32 0.33 2.10
N THR A 21 -11.93 1.33 1.44
CA THR A 21 -11.98 2.70 1.98
C THR A 21 -12.82 2.75 3.25
N LEU A 22 -14.01 2.13 3.26
CA LEU A 22 -14.86 2.05 4.45
C LEU A 22 -14.15 1.33 5.61
N PHE A 23 -13.46 0.24 5.32
CA PHE A 23 -12.70 -0.51 6.31
C PHE A 23 -11.53 0.30 6.89
N MET A 24 -10.77 0.99 6.03
CA MET A 24 -9.69 1.90 6.44
C MET A 24 -10.22 3.05 7.31
N ILE A 25 -11.33 3.67 6.93
CA ILE A 25 -12.00 4.71 7.72
C ILE A 25 -12.43 4.15 9.07
N GLY A 26 -13.04 2.96 9.10
CA GLY A 26 -13.48 2.31 10.33
C GLY A 26 -12.35 2.02 11.31
N ILE A 27 -11.24 1.44 10.84
CA ILE A 27 -10.07 1.16 11.70
C ILE A 27 -9.38 2.45 12.14
N THR A 28 -9.25 3.43 11.25
CA THR A 28 -8.68 4.74 11.59
C THR A 28 -9.53 5.43 12.66
N GLY A 29 -10.85 5.49 12.46
CA GLY A 29 -11.79 6.06 13.42
C GLY A 29 -11.81 5.33 14.77
N TYR A 30 -11.76 3.99 14.76
CA TYR A 30 -11.63 3.19 15.99
C TYR A 30 -10.34 3.52 16.75
N SER A 31 -9.21 3.66 16.04
CA SER A 31 -7.94 4.04 16.64
C SER A 31 -8.01 5.42 17.28
N MET A 32 -8.68 6.38 16.62
CA MET A 32 -8.92 7.72 17.19
C MET A 32 -9.80 7.66 18.45
N LEU A 33 -10.90 6.90 18.42
CA LEU A 33 -11.77 6.72 19.59
C LEU A 33 -11.05 6.05 20.76
N ARG A 34 -10.15 5.10 20.48
CA ARG A 34 -9.32 4.45 21.51
C ARG A 34 -8.39 5.45 22.19
N ILE A 35 -7.80 6.37 21.41
CA ILE A 35 -7.00 7.47 21.96
C ILE A 35 -7.88 8.39 22.83
N GLY A 36 -9.04 8.83 22.32
CA GLY A 36 -9.98 9.66 23.08
C GLY A 36 -10.45 9.02 24.39
N ARG A 37 -10.74 7.72 24.39
CA ARG A 37 -11.07 6.97 25.61
C ARG A 37 -9.90 6.92 26.59
N THR A 38 -8.67 6.75 26.09
CA THR A 38 -7.46 6.70 26.94
C THR A 38 -7.21 8.07 27.58
N ILE A 39 -7.43 9.16 26.84
CA ILE A 39 -7.42 10.54 27.35
C ILE A 39 -8.43 10.71 28.49
N ALA A 40 -9.66 10.25 28.31
CA ALA A 40 -10.72 10.41 29.30
C ALA A 40 -10.46 9.62 30.60
N ILE A 41 -9.76 8.48 30.54
CA ILE A 41 -9.53 7.61 31.71
C ILE A 41 -8.21 7.96 32.43
N GLN A 42 -7.13 8.21 31.69
CA GLN A 42 -5.78 8.36 32.25
C GLN A 42 -5.27 9.81 32.27
N GLY A 43 -5.98 10.73 31.62
CA GLY A 43 -5.53 12.11 31.43
C GLY A 43 -4.51 12.25 30.30
N ILE A 44 -4.40 13.48 29.78
CA ILE A 44 -3.51 13.82 28.65
C ILE A 44 -2.03 13.71 29.06
N ASP A 45 -1.71 14.05 30.31
CA ASP A 45 -0.33 14.08 30.82
C ASP A 45 0.30 12.68 30.84
N HIS A 46 -0.46 11.67 31.27
CA HIS A 46 0.00 10.29 31.23
C HIS A 46 0.24 9.80 29.80
N LEU A 47 -0.65 10.17 28.87
CA LEU A 47 -0.50 9.85 27.45
C LEU A 47 0.73 10.52 26.84
N TRP A 48 0.98 11.79 27.15
CA TRP A 48 2.15 12.51 26.67
C TRP A 48 3.45 11.84 27.16
N VAL A 49 3.50 11.49 28.45
CA VAL A 49 4.64 10.76 29.03
C VAL A 49 4.83 9.40 28.35
N VAL A 50 3.75 8.64 28.14
CA VAL A 50 3.85 7.33 27.47
C VAL A 50 4.28 7.47 26.00
N MET A 51 3.82 8.49 25.28
CA MET A 51 4.18 8.72 23.88
C MET A 51 5.62 9.21 23.73
N VAL A 52 6.08 10.09 24.63
CA VAL A 52 7.42 10.69 24.56
C VAL A 52 8.49 9.83 25.23
N GLN A 53 8.19 9.16 26.34
CA GLN A 53 9.17 8.35 27.08
C GLN A 53 9.17 6.87 26.69
N LYS A 54 8.06 6.32 26.18
CA LYS A 54 7.97 4.90 25.79
C LYS A 54 7.83 4.66 24.29
N ASP A 55 7.89 5.71 23.47
CA ASP A 55 7.69 5.65 22.00
C ASP A 55 6.47 4.82 21.58
N ALA A 56 5.43 4.78 22.41
CA ALA A 56 4.27 3.94 22.17
C ALA A 56 3.37 4.59 21.10
N ILE A 57 3.25 3.92 19.96
CA ILE A 57 2.39 4.38 18.86
C ILE A 57 0.99 3.80 19.07
N PHE A 58 0.02 4.63 19.49
CA PHE A 58 -1.36 4.17 19.74
C PHE A 58 -2.13 3.72 18.47
N ILE A 59 -1.45 3.69 17.32
CA ILE A 59 -1.97 3.34 15.99
C ILE A 59 -1.41 1.98 15.51
N ASP A 60 -0.96 1.10 16.41
CA ASP A 60 -0.49 -0.25 16.06
C ASP A 60 -1.48 -1.05 15.21
N LEU A 61 -2.79 -0.79 15.38
CA LEU A 61 -3.86 -1.40 14.58
C LEU A 61 -3.73 -1.07 13.08
N LEU A 62 -3.17 0.08 12.69
CA LEU A 62 -2.95 0.45 11.29
C LEU A 62 -1.62 -0.09 10.75
N GLN A 63 -0.78 -0.77 11.54
CA GLN A 63 0.54 -1.22 11.07
C GLN A 63 0.45 -2.15 9.86
N PHE A 64 -0.46 -3.14 9.89
CA PHE A 64 -0.58 -4.16 8.83
C PHE A 64 -1.72 -3.90 7.84
N VAL A 65 -2.63 -2.98 8.15
CA VAL A 65 -3.85 -2.77 7.35
C VAL A 65 -3.54 -2.16 5.96
N PRO A 66 -2.67 -1.14 5.83
CA PRO A 66 -2.25 -0.63 4.53
C PRO A 66 -1.56 -1.69 3.66
N LEU A 67 -0.75 -2.56 4.28
CA LEU A 67 -0.10 -3.67 3.57
C LEU A 67 -1.15 -4.64 3.00
N LEU A 68 -2.09 -5.09 3.83
CA LEU A 68 -3.15 -6.01 3.42
C LEU A 68 -4.02 -5.42 2.31
N THR A 69 -4.40 -4.15 2.43
CA THR A 69 -5.20 -3.45 1.42
C THR A 69 -4.47 -3.32 0.07
N GLY A 70 -3.15 -3.08 0.09
CA GLY A 70 -2.32 -3.06 -1.12
C GLY A 70 -2.23 -4.43 -1.81
N ILE A 71 -1.96 -5.49 -1.04
CA ILE A 71 -1.90 -6.88 -1.52
C ILE A 71 -3.23 -7.30 -2.16
N LEU A 72 -4.34 -7.06 -1.45
CA LEU A 72 -5.67 -7.43 -1.91
C LEU A 72 -6.10 -6.63 -3.15
N LEU A 73 -5.73 -5.35 -3.26
CA LEU A 73 -6.01 -4.57 -4.47
C LEU A 73 -5.31 -5.18 -5.69
N ALA A 74 -4.02 -5.52 -5.56
CA ALA A 74 -3.27 -6.16 -6.65
C ALA A 74 -3.88 -7.51 -7.04
N ALA A 75 -4.30 -8.30 -6.04
CA ALA A 75 -4.99 -9.56 -6.26
C ALA A 75 -6.28 -9.35 -7.09
N VAL A 76 -7.17 -8.45 -6.66
CA VAL A 76 -8.44 -8.15 -7.35
C VAL A 76 -8.18 -7.63 -8.77
N GLN A 77 -7.12 -6.85 -8.96
CA GLN A 77 -6.81 -6.26 -10.26
C GLN A 77 -6.25 -7.28 -11.26
N PHE A 78 -5.30 -8.13 -10.83
CA PHE A 78 -4.50 -8.96 -11.74
C PHE A 78 -4.92 -10.44 -11.80
N PHE A 79 -5.53 -11.03 -10.75
CA PHE A 79 -5.97 -12.43 -10.80
C PHE A 79 -7.01 -12.71 -11.90
N PRO A 80 -8.09 -11.91 -12.04
CA PRO A 80 -9.10 -12.16 -13.08
C PRO A 80 -8.51 -12.05 -14.49
N GLU A 81 -7.50 -11.20 -14.68
CA GLU A 81 -6.86 -11.01 -15.98
C GLU A 81 -5.96 -12.16 -16.40
N MET A 82 -5.28 -12.78 -15.42
CA MET A 82 -4.44 -13.95 -15.66
C MET A 82 -5.30 -15.19 -15.92
N GLN A 83 -6.38 -15.39 -15.16
CA GLN A 83 -7.29 -16.51 -15.34
C GLN A 83 -7.99 -16.48 -16.71
N ARG A 84 -8.46 -15.31 -17.14
CA ARG A 84 -9.19 -15.16 -18.41
C ARG A 84 -8.26 -15.03 -19.63
N LYS A 85 -6.94 -15.14 -19.45
CA LYS A 85 -5.90 -14.87 -20.46
C LYS A 85 -6.06 -13.50 -21.14
N CYS A 86 -6.81 -12.58 -20.52
CA CYS A 86 -7.08 -11.25 -21.06
C CYS A 86 -5.79 -10.43 -21.14
N LEU A 87 -4.81 -10.69 -20.28
CA LEU A 87 -3.50 -10.04 -20.37
C LEU A 87 -2.81 -10.33 -21.72
N LYS A 88 -2.92 -11.56 -22.23
CA LYS A 88 -2.39 -11.93 -23.56
C LYS A 88 -3.07 -11.11 -24.65
N LEU A 89 -4.40 -11.03 -24.66
CA LEU A 89 -5.16 -10.18 -25.59
C LEU A 89 -4.78 -8.70 -25.49
N THR A 90 -4.62 -8.19 -24.27
CA THR A 90 -4.29 -6.79 -24.02
C THR A 90 -2.89 -6.45 -24.57
N LEU A 91 -1.95 -7.40 -24.50
CA LEU A 91 -0.60 -7.24 -25.03
C LEU A 91 -0.50 -7.31 -26.58
N HIS A 92 -1.51 -7.82 -27.29
CA HIS A 92 -1.49 -7.90 -28.76
C HIS A 92 -2.09 -6.67 -29.45
N LEU A 93 -2.70 -5.74 -28.70
CA LEU A 93 -3.19 -4.47 -29.26
C LEU A 93 -2.02 -3.66 -29.88
N PRO A 94 -2.25 -2.91 -30.98
CA PRO A 94 -1.27 -2.04 -31.63
C PRO A 94 -1.01 -0.78 -30.79
N TYR A 95 -0.63 -0.97 -29.53
CA TYR A 95 -0.29 0.06 -28.57
C TYR A 95 0.97 -0.34 -27.81
N SER A 96 1.75 0.64 -27.36
CA SER A 96 2.98 0.37 -26.64
C SER A 96 2.67 -0.33 -25.30
N GLN A 97 3.00 -1.62 -25.23
CA GLN A 97 2.76 -2.52 -24.09
C GLN A 97 3.27 -1.92 -22.77
N LYS A 98 4.43 -1.25 -22.84
CA LYS A 98 5.07 -0.52 -21.76
C LYS A 98 4.14 0.53 -21.12
N LYS A 99 3.54 1.39 -21.95
CA LYS A 99 2.62 2.44 -21.49
C LYS A 99 1.32 1.87 -20.94
N MET A 100 0.88 0.73 -21.47
CA MET A 100 -0.34 0.06 -21.01
C MET A 100 -0.20 -0.53 -19.61
N VAL A 101 0.87 -1.30 -19.36
CA VAL A 101 1.12 -1.86 -18.02
C VAL A 101 1.37 -0.74 -17.01
N MET A 102 2.12 0.30 -17.39
CA MET A 102 2.30 1.47 -16.55
C MET A 102 0.98 2.17 -16.22
N ALA A 103 0.05 2.29 -17.18
CA ALA A 103 -1.27 2.87 -16.91
C ALA A 103 -2.10 2.01 -15.94
N MET A 104 -2.03 0.68 -16.04
CA MET A 104 -2.72 -0.23 -15.12
C MET A 104 -2.14 -0.17 -13.71
N LEU A 105 -0.81 -0.14 -13.59
CA LEU A 105 -0.12 0.02 -12.30
C LEU A 105 -0.41 1.39 -11.68
N ALA A 106 -0.33 2.46 -12.48
CA ALA A 106 -0.62 3.83 -12.05
C ALA A 106 -2.05 3.96 -11.53
N PHE A 107 -3.04 3.31 -12.16
CA PHE A 107 -4.40 3.30 -11.66
C PHE A 107 -4.49 2.72 -10.23
N GLY A 108 -3.88 1.56 -9.98
CA GLY A 108 -3.92 0.95 -8.65
C GLY A 108 -3.16 1.75 -7.60
N VAL A 109 -2.01 2.37 -7.96
CA VAL A 109 -1.29 3.29 -7.07
C VAL A 109 -2.13 4.52 -6.75
N LEU A 110 -2.78 5.14 -7.74
CA LEU A 110 -3.67 6.29 -7.52
C LEU A 110 -4.88 5.91 -6.65
N ALA A 111 -5.44 4.72 -6.83
CA ALA A 111 -6.55 4.24 -6.02
C ALA A 111 -6.15 4.00 -4.55
N LEU A 112 -4.96 3.41 -4.30
CA LEU A 112 -4.42 3.29 -2.95
C LEU A 112 -4.10 4.65 -2.34
N PHE A 113 -3.55 5.57 -3.14
CA PHE A 113 -3.29 6.93 -2.68
C PHE A 113 -4.58 7.61 -2.23
N ALA A 114 -5.66 7.53 -3.00
CA ALA A 114 -6.95 8.07 -2.61
C ALA A 114 -7.47 7.42 -1.31
N CYS A 115 -7.37 6.08 -1.20
CA CYS A 115 -7.79 5.35 0.00
C CYS A 115 -7.00 5.79 1.24
N PHE A 116 -5.67 5.83 1.15
CA PHE A 116 -4.79 6.21 2.26
C PHE A 116 -4.90 7.69 2.62
N ALA A 117 -5.13 8.56 1.63
CA ALA A 117 -5.37 9.97 1.86
C ALA A 117 -6.57 10.22 2.78
N THR A 118 -7.67 9.44 2.64
CA THR A 118 -8.82 9.56 3.56
C THR A 118 -8.44 9.28 5.01
N SER A 119 -7.59 8.28 5.25
CA SER A 119 -7.12 7.92 6.59
C SER A 119 -6.19 9.02 7.16
N PHE A 120 -5.31 9.57 6.34
CA PHE A 120 -4.46 10.70 6.71
C PHE A 120 -5.28 11.96 7.05
N ILE A 121 -6.33 12.26 6.28
CA ILE A 121 -7.20 13.41 6.53
C ILE A 121 -7.91 13.24 7.89
N ILE A 122 -8.46 12.06 8.19
CA ILE A 122 -9.13 11.80 9.47
C ILE A 122 -8.16 12.00 10.64
N MET A 123 -6.95 11.43 10.56
CA MET A 123 -5.92 11.61 11.59
C MET A 123 -5.49 13.08 11.71
N GLY A 124 -5.31 13.76 10.57
CA GLY A 124 -4.89 15.17 10.51
C GLY A 124 -5.93 16.15 11.04
N VAL A 125 -7.22 15.81 11.03
CA VAL A 125 -8.29 16.64 11.63
C VAL A 125 -8.49 16.33 13.11
N TYR A 126 -8.40 15.05 13.51
CA TYR A 126 -8.71 14.64 14.89
C TYR A 126 -7.55 14.87 15.87
N LEU A 127 -6.31 14.56 15.47
CA LEU A 127 -5.15 14.61 16.38
C LEU A 127 -4.82 16.04 16.87
N PRO A 128 -4.89 17.11 16.02
CA PRO A 128 -4.61 18.47 16.49
C PRO A 128 -5.62 19.02 17.51
N GLN A 129 -6.79 18.39 17.65
CA GLN A 129 -7.77 18.79 18.66
C GLN A 129 -7.34 18.40 20.08
N HIS A 130 -6.45 17.41 20.20
CA HIS A 130 -6.05 16.83 21.50
C HIS A 130 -4.53 16.92 21.75
N PHE A 131 -3.71 17.04 20.71
CA PHE A 131 -2.24 17.02 20.80
C PHE A 131 -1.60 18.26 20.16
N THR A 132 -0.37 18.58 20.59
CA THR A 132 0.45 19.62 19.97
C THR A 132 0.89 19.22 18.56
N SER A 133 1.13 20.22 17.70
CA SER A 133 1.49 20.03 16.29
C SER A 133 2.71 19.12 16.09
N GLU A 134 3.70 19.20 16.97
CA GLU A 134 4.90 18.36 16.96
C GLU A 134 4.55 16.88 17.13
N LEU A 135 3.68 16.58 18.09
CA LEU A 135 3.30 15.21 18.42
C LEU A 135 2.41 14.61 17.32
N VAL A 136 1.55 15.42 16.70
CA VAL A 136 0.82 15.03 15.49
C VAL A 136 1.77 14.65 14.34
N GLN A 137 2.80 15.45 14.10
CA GLN A 137 3.80 15.15 13.06
C GLN A 137 4.52 13.82 13.35
N ARG A 138 4.93 13.58 14.60
CA ARG A 138 5.57 12.31 14.99
C ARG A 138 4.68 11.10 14.70
N ILE A 139 3.39 11.20 15.03
CA ILE A 139 2.41 10.13 14.75
C ILE A 139 2.27 9.89 13.25
N LEU A 140 2.10 10.96 12.46
CA LEU A 140 1.93 10.86 11.01
C LEU A 140 3.18 10.30 10.32
N LEU A 141 4.37 10.74 10.74
CA LEU A 141 5.65 10.24 10.25
C LEU A 141 5.88 8.76 10.62
N SER A 142 5.46 8.36 11.82
CA SER A 142 5.52 6.96 12.24
C SER A 142 4.57 6.06 11.44
N ALA A 143 3.46 6.61 10.94
CA ALA A 143 2.53 5.87 10.08
C ALA A 143 3.00 5.79 8.61
N ALA A 144 3.86 6.70 8.15
CA ALA A 144 4.29 6.78 6.75
C ALA A 144 4.94 5.49 6.20
N PRO A 145 5.84 4.79 6.93
CA PRO A 145 6.39 3.51 6.48
C PRO A 145 5.32 2.44 6.24
N TRP A 146 4.24 2.43 7.04
CA TRP A 146 3.17 1.44 6.91
C TRP A 146 2.37 1.66 5.63
N PHE A 147 2.05 2.91 5.29
CA PHE A 147 1.41 3.24 4.02
C PHE A 147 2.32 2.96 2.81
N LEU A 148 3.63 3.22 2.94
CA LEU A 148 4.62 2.83 1.93
C LEU A 148 4.71 1.32 1.75
N ALA A 149 4.55 0.55 2.83
CA ALA A 149 4.43 -0.91 2.75
C ALA A 149 3.19 -1.34 1.97
N GLY A 150 2.07 -0.59 2.08
CA GLY A 150 0.88 -0.79 1.25
C GLY A 150 1.14 -0.63 -0.25
N PHE A 151 1.82 0.44 -0.66
CA PHE A 151 2.23 0.63 -2.05
C PHE A 151 3.20 -0.45 -2.52
N ALA A 152 4.19 -0.80 -1.69
CA ALA A 152 5.13 -1.89 -1.97
C ALA A 152 4.39 -3.22 -2.16
N GLY A 153 3.41 -3.51 -1.31
CA GLY A 153 2.58 -4.71 -1.37
C GLY A 153 1.83 -4.84 -2.69
N TYR A 154 1.21 -3.76 -3.13
CA TYR A 154 0.56 -3.72 -4.42
C TYR A 154 1.53 -3.99 -5.58
N LEU A 155 2.69 -3.31 -5.59
CA LEU A 155 3.68 -3.46 -6.66
C LEU A 155 4.32 -4.86 -6.69
N LEU A 156 4.67 -5.42 -5.54
CA LEU A 156 5.26 -6.77 -5.45
C LEU A 156 4.26 -7.86 -5.83
N VAL A 157 3.01 -7.75 -5.39
CA VAL A 157 1.97 -8.73 -5.77
C VAL A 157 1.64 -8.61 -7.26
N SER A 158 1.59 -7.38 -7.81
CA SER A 158 1.43 -7.19 -9.25
C SER A 158 2.57 -7.88 -10.03
N TRP A 159 3.80 -7.78 -9.54
CA TRP A 159 4.97 -8.42 -10.14
C TRP A 159 4.85 -9.96 -10.12
N ILE A 160 4.45 -10.53 -8.98
CA ILE A 160 4.21 -11.98 -8.81
C ILE A 160 3.09 -12.48 -9.74
N CYS A 161 1.99 -11.73 -9.82
CA CYS A 161 0.83 -12.09 -10.64
C CYS A 161 1.16 -12.08 -12.14
N LEU A 162 1.93 -11.08 -12.60
CA LEU A 162 2.31 -10.92 -14.01
C LEU A 162 3.32 -11.97 -14.49
N GLU A 163 4.05 -12.64 -13.59
CA GLU A 163 5.00 -13.70 -13.98
C GLU A 163 4.25 -14.94 -14.52
N PRO A 164 4.59 -15.43 -15.73
CA PRO A 164 3.91 -16.56 -16.36
C PRO A 164 4.30 -17.93 -15.80
N THR A 165 5.52 -18.08 -15.27
CA THR A 165 6.08 -19.38 -14.86
C THR A 165 5.90 -19.61 -13.35
N TRP A 166 5.42 -20.81 -12.98
CA TRP A 166 5.15 -21.15 -11.59
C TRP A 166 6.42 -21.19 -10.71
N LYS A 167 7.52 -21.74 -11.24
CA LYS A 167 8.81 -21.80 -10.52
C LYS A 167 9.31 -20.41 -10.14
N ARG A 168 9.22 -19.44 -11.06
CA ARG A 168 9.63 -18.05 -10.78
C ARG A 168 8.62 -17.31 -9.93
N ARG A 169 7.32 -17.63 -10.01
CA ARG A 169 6.32 -17.06 -9.10
C ARG A 169 6.65 -17.38 -7.64
N VAL A 170 7.08 -18.61 -7.35
CA VAL A 170 7.53 -19.02 -6.00
C VAL A 170 8.79 -18.25 -5.60
N LEU A 171 9.78 -18.12 -6.48
CA LEU A 171 10.98 -17.33 -6.20
C LEU A 171 10.66 -15.84 -5.96
N ASN A 172 9.82 -15.24 -6.79
CA ASN A 172 9.37 -13.85 -6.63
C ASN A 172 8.60 -13.66 -5.32
N LEU A 173 7.86 -14.68 -4.86
CA LEU A 173 7.17 -14.66 -3.57
C LEU A 173 8.17 -14.67 -2.40
N ILE A 174 9.21 -15.50 -2.46
CA ILE A 174 10.29 -15.51 -1.46
C ILE A 174 11.00 -14.15 -1.41
N ILE A 175 11.33 -13.59 -2.59
CA ILE A 175 11.95 -12.26 -2.69
C ILE A 175 11.01 -11.19 -2.13
N ALA A 176 9.72 -11.20 -2.48
CA ALA A 176 8.76 -10.24 -1.95
C ALA A 176 8.61 -10.34 -0.43
N ALA A 177 8.62 -11.56 0.14
CA ALA A 177 8.59 -11.76 1.59
C ALA A 177 9.84 -11.16 2.30
N LEU A 178 11.02 -11.33 1.70
CA LEU A 178 12.26 -10.69 2.19
C LEU A 178 12.18 -9.17 2.11
N ILE A 179 11.62 -8.64 1.02
CA ILE A 179 11.45 -7.20 0.82
C ILE A 179 10.45 -6.63 1.83
N PHE A 180 9.35 -7.31 2.11
CA PHE A 180 8.38 -6.87 3.12
C PHE A 180 9.02 -6.70 4.49
N ARG A 181 9.98 -7.56 4.84
CA ARG A 181 10.69 -7.47 6.13
C ARG A 181 11.40 -6.12 6.31
N VAL A 182 11.86 -5.48 5.24
CA VAL A 182 12.52 -4.16 5.29
C VAL A 182 11.58 -3.06 5.80
N TYR A 183 10.27 -3.17 5.54
CA TYR A 183 9.28 -2.18 5.97
C TYR A 183 8.85 -2.35 7.45
N PHE A 184 9.17 -3.50 8.07
CA PHE A 184 8.79 -3.84 9.44
C PHE A 184 10.00 -4.15 10.34
N LEU A 185 11.20 -3.67 9.98
CA LEU A 185 12.46 -4.01 10.65
C LEU A 185 12.59 -3.42 12.06
N ALA A 186 12.10 -2.19 12.28
CA ALA A 186 12.15 -1.49 13.56
C ALA A 186 10.73 -1.12 14.05
N PRO A 187 10.37 -1.43 15.31
CA PRO A 187 9.09 -1.06 15.91
C PRO A 187 9.07 0.35 16.54
N GLY A 188 10.20 1.08 16.56
CA GLY A 188 10.31 2.39 17.20
C GLY A 188 9.62 3.51 16.41
N ALA A 189 8.98 4.43 17.13
CA ALA A 189 8.47 5.68 16.57
C ALA A 189 9.63 6.47 15.91
N GLU A 190 9.36 7.11 14.77
CA GLU A 190 10.33 7.92 14.00
C GLU A 190 11.61 7.19 13.52
N ALA A 191 11.79 5.90 13.77
CA ALA A 191 13.00 5.14 13.42
C ALA A 191 13.35 5.19 11.92
N TYR A 192 12.36 5.47 11.07
CA TYR A 192 12.53 5.53 9.63
C TYR A 192 12.68 6.95 9.07
N ASN A 193 12.60 8.03 9.86
CA ASN A 193 12.56 9.40 9.32
C ASN A 193 13.70 9.72 8.35
N SER A 194 14.94 9.35 8.69
CA SER A 194 16.09 9.51 7.80
C SER A 194 16.10 8.55 6.61
N PHE A 195 15.43 7.39 6.74
CA PHE A 195 15.34 6.35 5.72
C PHE A 195 14.10 6.48 4.82
N LEU A 196 13.14 7.33 5.15
CA LEU A 196 11.90 7.53 4.39
C LEU A 196 12.16 7.88 2.92
N PRO A 197 13.05 8.82 2.57
CA PRO A 197 13.34 9.14 1.16
C PRO A 197 13.97 7.96 0.39
N CYS A 198 14.81 7.18 1.06
CA CYS A 198 15.39 5.97 0.47
C CYS A 198 14.31 4.89 0.27
N LEU A 199 13.40 4.74 1.23
CA LEU A 199 12.33 3.77 1.19
C LEU A 199 11.26 4.12 0.15
N THR A 200 10.94 5.41 -0.06
CA THR A 200 10.08 5.86 -1.17
C THR A 200 10.74 5.59 -2.52
N LEU A 201 12.01 5.96 -2.69
CA LEU A 201 12.76 5.66 -3.92
C LEU A 201 12.80 4.15 -4.19
N TYR A 202 13.01 3.35 -3.14
CA TYR A 202 12.96 1.90 -3.21
C TYR A 202 11.58 1.38 -3.64
N THR A 203 10.47 1.89 -3.06
CA THR A 203 9.11 1.52 -3.52
C THR A 203 8.89 1.83 -5.00
N LEU A 204 9.39 2.97 -5.49
CA LEU A 204 9.27 3.35 -6.90
C LEU A 204 10.09 2.43 -7.80
N LEU A 205 11.29 2.03 -7.36
CA LEU A 205 12.13 1.08 -8.09
C LEU A 205 11.48 -0.32 -8.20
N ILE A 206 10.72 -0.77 -7.19
CA ILE A 206 9.96 -2.03 -7.26
C ILE A 206 9.00 -2.05 -8.46
N ALA A 207 8.41 -0.90 -8.83
CA ALA A 207 7.54 -0.83 -10.01
C ALA A 207 8.24 -1.29 -11.30
N SER A 208 9.56 -1.10 -11.41
CA SER A 208 10.35 -1.54 -12.57
C SER A 208 10.43 -3.08 -12.71
N LEU A 209 10.26 -3.85 -11.64
CA LEU A 209 10.30 -5.31 -11.66
C LEU A 209 9.14 -5.91 -12.48
N SER A 210 7.97 -5.26 -12.42
CA SER A 210 6.80 -5.64 -13.22
C SER A 210 7.10 -5.66 -14.72
N TRP A 211 7.97 -4.77 -15.19
CA TRP A 211 8.36 -4.66 -16.59
C TRP A 211 9.15 -5.88 -17.07
N ILE A 212 10.07 -6.36 -16.23
CA ILE A 212 10.90 -7.53 -16.55
C ILE A 212 10.00 -8.75 -16.79
N SER A 213 8.92 -8.87 -16.01
CA SER A 213 7.96 -9.97 -16.12
C SER A 213 7.13 -9.90 -17.39
N VAL A 214 6.73 -8.68 -17.78
CA VAL A 214 5.95 -8.45 -19.02
C VAL A 214 6.79 -8.75 -20.27
N ILE A 215 8.07 -8.39 -20.28
CA ILE A 215 8.98 -8.76 -21.39
C ILE A 215 9.07 -10.27 -21.53
N ARG A 216 9.21 -11.01 -20.41
CA ARG A 216 9.27 -12.49 -20.42
C ARG A 216 7.95 -13.12 -20.85
N PHE A 217 6.82 -12.57 -20.39
CA PHE A 217 5.48 -13.02 -20.79
C PHE A 217 5.29 -12.93 -22.31
N LYS A 218 5.82 -11.86 -22.93
CA LYS A 218 5.80 -11.72 -24.39
C LYS A 218 6.74 -12.71 -25.10
N ALA A 219 7.93 -12.95 -24.53
CA ALA A 219 8.91 -13.85 -25.12
C ALA A 219 8.46 -15.32 -25.16
N GLY A 220 7.29 -15.65 -24.58
CA GLY A 220 6.73 -17.01 -24.66
C GLY A 220 7.55 -18.05 -23.92
N LYS A 221 8.50 -17.64 -23.06
CA LYS A 221 9.28 -18.53 -22.19
C LYS A 221 8.37 -19.12 -21.11
N GLN A 222 7.57 -20.10 -21.50
CA GLN A 222 6.81 -21.01 -20.64
C GLN A 222 7.67 -22.28 -20.43
N ASP A 223 8.82 -22.11 -19.79
CA ASP A 223 9.66 -23.24 -19.34
C ASP A 223 9.29 -23.66 -17.90
#